data_AF-A0A8J9X2H3-F1
#
_entry.id   AF-A0A8J9X2H3-F1
#
_cell.length_a   1.000
_cell.length_b   1.000
_cell.length_c   1.000
_cell.angle_alpha   90.00
_cell.angle_beta   90.00
_cell.angle_gamma   90.00
#
_symmetry.space_group_name_H-M   'P 1'
#
loop_
_entity.id
_entity.type
_entity.pdbx_description
1 polymer ?
#
loop_
_entity_poly.entity_id
_entity_poly.type
_entity_poly.pdbx_seq_one_letter_code
_entity_poly.pdbx_strand_id
1 'polypeptide(L)'
;GLLTGLVPGMYIDTTTGQPVACTDNSAGLYIQTRAGSVVKVTLPSNACGFQIGETSQIQSGGILQATPHAVRPSSQSSITRESFAVFLEPEFHEPLAIPSGK
;
A
#
# COMPACT_ATOMS: atom_id res chain seq x y z
N GLY A 1 -7.90 9.97 1.07
CA GLY A 1 -7.71 8.52 0.98
C GLY A 1 -8.74 7.81 1.82
N LEU A 2 -9.77 7.22 1.20
CA LEU A 2 -10.69 6.31 1.89
C LEU A 2 -10.10 4.90 1.97
N LEU A 3 -9.78 4.34 0.81
CA LEU A 3 -9.29 2.98 0.66
C LEU A 3 -8.34 2.93 -0.53
N THR A 4 -7.21 2.27 -0.40
CA THR A 4 -6.32 2.01 -1.54
C THR A 4 -6.32 0.52 -1.84
N GLY A 5 -6.79 0.14 -3.02
CA GLY A 5 -6.59 -1.20 -3.55
C GLY A 5 -5.26 -1.27 -4.30
N LEU A 6 -4.50 -2.34 -4.14
CA LEU A 6 -3.24 -2.54 -4.86
C LEU A 6 -2.97 -4.00 -5.18
N VAL A 7 -2.20 -4.22 -6.23
CA VAL A 7 -1.69 -5.56 -6.61
C VAL A 7 -0.25 -5.75 -6.10
N PRO A 8 0.25 -7.00 -6.01
CA PRO A 8 1.64 -7.27 -5.71
C PRO A 8 2.58 -6.48 -6.63
N GLY A 9 3.71 -6.04 -6.07
CA GLY A 9 4.75 -5.41 -6.87
C GLY A 9 5.44 -6.44 -7.76
N MET A 10 5.69 -6.09 -9.01
CA MET A 10 6.53 -6.85 -9.93
C MET A 10 7.87 -6.15 -10.15
N TYR A 11 8.87 -6.90 -10.58
CA TYR A 11 10.22 -6.39 -10.83
C TYR A 11 10.56 -6.63 -12.29
N ILE A 12 11.07 -5.60 -12.96
CA ILE A 12 11.37 -5.62 -14.39
C ILE A 12 12.85 -5.34 -14.57
N ASP A 13 13.51 -6.14 -15.39
CA ASP A 13 14.88 -5.85 -15.83
C ASP A 13 14.86 -4.74 -16.89
N THR A 14 15.60 -3.66 -16.65
CA THR A 14 15.56 -2.45 -17.49
C THR A 14 16.22 -2.64 -18.85
N THR A 15 17.00 -3.70 -19.03
CA THR A 15 17.71 -3.99 -20.29
C THR A 15 16.85 -4.83 -21.21
N THR A 16 16.18 -5.84 -20.66
CA THR A 16 15.35 -6.80 -21.41
C THR A 16 13.86 -6.44 -21.43
N GLY A 17 13.41 -5.61 -20.49
CA GLY A 17 12.00 -5.28 -20.28
C GLY A 17 11.15 -6.44 -19.76
N GLN A 18 11.78 -7.53 -19.30
CA GLN A 18 11.07 -8.73 -18.86
C GLN A 18 10.91 -8.79 -17.33
N PRO A 19 9.83 -9.45 -16.83
CA PRO A 19 9.69 -9.72 -15.41
C PRO A 19 10.81 -10.62 -14.89
N VAL A 20 11.35 -10.26 -13.72
CA VAL A 20 12.39 -11.04 -13.04
C VAL A 20 12.03 -11.27 -11.57
N ALA A 21 12.64 -12.29 -10.97
CA ALA A 21 12.57 -12.46 -9.52
C ALA A 21 13.39 -11.38 -8.82
N CYS A 22 12.83 -10.79 -7.76
CA CYS A 22 13.59 -9.87 -6.92
C CYS A 22 14.56 -10.66 -6.03
N THR A 23 15.86 -10.47 -6.23
CA THR A 23 16.90 -11.05 -5.37
C THR A 23 17.25 -10.14 -4.18
N ASP A 24 16.75 -8.90 -4.15
CA ASP A 24 16.88 -7.98 -3.03
C ASP A 24 15.75 -8.17 -2.00
N ASN A 25 16.08 -8.85 -0.90
CA ASN A 25 15.12 -9.11 0.17
C ASN A 25 14.64 -7.84 0.90
N SER A 26 15.32 -6.71 0.76
CA SER A 26 14.95 -5.42 1.38
C SER A 26 14.03 -4.56 0.52
N ALA A 27 13.86 -4.88 -0.76
CA ALA A 27 12.97 -4.18 -1.67
C ALA A 27 11.51 -4.61 -1.45
N GLY A 28 10.57 -3.68 -1.47
CA GLY A 28 9.14 -4.02 -1.39
C GLY A 28 8.30 -3.00 -0.61
N LEU A 29 7.06 -3.40 -0.32
CA LEU A 29 6.12 -2.63 0.48
C LEU A 29 6.36 -2.89 1.97
N TYR A 30 6.41 -1.83 2.76
CA TYR A 30 6.55 -1.88 4.20
C TYR A 30 5.40 -1.13 4.86
N ILE A 31 4.93 -1.66 5.99
CA ILE A 31 3.92 -1.01 6.84
C ILE A 31 4.46 -0.86 8.25
N GLN A 32 4.00 0.16 8.96
CA GLN A 32 4.24 0.29 10.39
C GLN A 32 3.05 -0.28 11.17
N THR A 33 3.29 -1.33 11.95
CA THR A 33 2.28 -1.92 12.83
C THR A 33 1.85 -0.93 13.93
N ARG A 34 0.73 -1.22 14.60
CA ARG A 34 0.24 -0.43 15.75
C ARG A 34 1.24 -0.36 16.91
N ALA A 35 2.10 -1.37 17.05
CA ALA A 35 3.17 -1.40 18.05
C ALA A 35 4.42 -0.59 17.62
N GLY A 36 4.37 0.08 16.46
CA GLY A 36 5.46 0.88 15.92
C GLY A 36 6.49 0.09 15.10
N SER A 37 6.42 -1.24 15.07
CA SER A 37 7.34 -2.08 14.29
C SER A 37 7.10 -1.95 12.80
N VAL A 38 8.17 -1.83 12.01
CA VAL A 38 8.11 -1.79 10.54
C VAL A 38 8.28 -3.20 9.99
N VAL A 39 7.32 -3.67 9.20
CA VAL A 39 7.30 -5.03 8.63
C VAL A 39 7.13 -4.99 7.12
N LYS A 40 7.78 -5.91 6.41
CA LYS A 40 7.63 -6.10 4.96
C LYS A 40 6.34 -6.86 4.67
N VAL A 41 5.53 -6.35 3.76
CA VAL A 41 4.29 -7.01 3.31
C VAL A 41 4.59 -7.90 2.11
N THR A 42 4.11 -9.14 2.17
CA THR A 42 4.12 -10.10 1.06
C THR A 42 2.69 -10.40 0.67
N LEU A 43 2.33 -10.07 -0.58
CA LEU A 43 1.03 -10.40 -1.14
C LEU A 43 1.16 -11.63 -2.06
N PRO A 44 0.22 -12.59 -2.03
CA PRO A 44 0.16 -13.66 -3.02
C PRO A 44 0.01 -13.11 -4.45
N SER A 45 0.56 -13.80 -5.45
CA SER A 45 0.58 -13.35 -6.85
C SER A 45 -0.81 -13.16 -7.47
N ASN A 46 -1.82 -13.88 -6.97
CA ASN A 46 -3.21 -13.84 -7.43
C ASN A 46 -4.15 -13.11 -6.45
N ALA A 47 -3.61 -12.22 -5.62
CA ALA A 47 -4.38 -11.46 -4.64
C ALA A 47 -4.27 -9.95 -4.89
N CYS A 48 -5.21 -9.20 -4.33
CA CYS A 48 -5.07 -7.76 -4.13
C CYS A 48 -4.99 -7.47 -2.64
N GLY A 49 -4.21 -6.44 -2.30
CA GLY A 49 -4.18 -5.84 -0.97
C GLY A 49 -5.13 -4.66 -0.89
N PHE A 50 -5.57 -4.34 0.33
CA PHE A 50 -6.32 -3.15 0.63
C PHE A 50 -5.69 -2.43 1.83
N GLN A 51 -5.50 -1.12 1.69
CA GLN A 51 -4.97 -0.26 2.73
C GLN A 51 -6.04 0.76 3.14
N ILE A 52 -6.32 0.82 4.44
CA ILE A 52 -7.21 1.83 5.02
C ILE A 52 -6.53 3.19 4.92
N GLY A 53 -7.27 4.18 4.40
CA GLY A 53 -6.86 5.58 4.43
C GLY A 53 -7.51 6.37 5.56
N GLU A 54 -7.04 7.59 5.76
CA GLU A 54 -7.44 8.46 6.87
C GLU A 54 -8.95 8.79 6.89
N THR A 55 -9.57 8.93 5.71
CA THR A 55 -11.02 9.19 5.61
C THR A 55 -11.82 8.07 6.28
N SER A 56 -11.46 6.80 6.04
CA SER A 56 -12.10 5.64 6.68
C SER A 56 -11.84 5.60 8.19
N GLN A 57 -10.66 6.05 8.63
CA GLN A 57 -10.35 6.16 10.05
C GLN A 57 -11.28 7.17 10.73
N ILE A 58 -11.47 8.36 10.15
CA ILE A 58 -12.37 9.38 10.69
C ILE A 58 -13.83 8.90 10.69
N GLN A 59 -14.32 8.38 9.57
CA GLN A 59 -15.72 7.94 9.45
C GLN A 59 -16.06 6.74 10.33
N SER A 60 -15.09 5.93 10.71
CA SER A 60 -15.27 4.83 11.68
C SER A 60 -15.02 5.27 13.13
N GLY A 61 -14.67 6.54 13.35
CA GLY A 61 -14.26 7.09 14.63
C GLY A 61 -13.00 6.39 15.20
N GLY A 62 -12.14 5.85 14.34
CA GLY A 62 -10.91 5.16 14.74
C GLY A 62 -11.03 3.64 14.94
N ILE A 63 -12.17 3.01 14.60
CA ILE A 63 -12.26 1.54 14.57
C ILE A 63 -11.34 0.98 13.48
N LEU A 64 -11.41 1.57 12.29
CA LEU A 64 -10.43 1.37 11.23
C LEU A 64 -9.29 2.36 11.45
N GLN A 65 -8.05 1.94 11.15
CA GLN A 65 -6.88 2.79 11.33
C GLN A 65 -6.05 2.84 10.05
N ALA A 66 -5.78 4.06 9.59
CA ALA A 66 -4.84 4.30 8.52
C ALA A 66 -3.44 3.92 9.00
N THR A 67 -2.74 3.12 8.19
CA THR A 67 -1.45 2.56 8.58
C THR A 67 -0.33 3.23 7.76
N PRO A 68 0.69 3.84 8.41
CA PRO A 68 1.84 4.37 7.70
C PRO A 68 2.51 3.28 6.86
N HIS A 69 2.87 3.61 5.63
CA HIS A 69 3.47 2.67 4.70
C HIS A 69 4.45 3.37 3.77
N ALA A 70 5.42 2.60 3.27
CA ALA A 70 6.44 3.08 2.34
C ALA A 70 6.88 1.95 1.42
N VAL A 71 7.34 2.32 0.23
CA VAL A 71 7.97 1.38 -0.71
C VAL A 71 9.47 1.59 -0.66
N ARG A 72 10.22 0.50 -0.51
CA ARG A 72 11.66 0.48 -0.72
C ARG A 72 11.97 -0.02 -2.13
N PRO A 73 12.78 0.72 -2.92
CA PRO A 73 13.19 0.29 -4.24
C PRO A 73 14.15 -0.90 -4.16
N SER A 74 14.45 -1.51 -5.30
CA SER A 74 15.58 -2.43 -5.43
C SER A 74 16.89 -1.67 -5.28
N SER A 75 17.87 -2.26 -4.59
CA SER A 75 19.26 -1.78 -4.60
C SER A 75 19.98 -2.03 -5.93
N GLN A 76 19.43 -2.88 -6.79
CA GLN A 76 19.98 -3.15 -8.12
C GLN A 76 19.49 -2.12 -9.13
N SER A 77 20.42 -1.34 -9.69
CA SER A 77 20.12 -0.25 -10.63
C SER A 77 19.48 -0.71 -11.95
N SER A 78 19.69 -1.96 -12.35
CA SER A 78 19.11 -2.55 -13.56
C SER A 78 17.70 -3.11 -13.35
N ILE A 79 17.12 -2.98 -12.15
CA ILE A 79 15.82 -3.54 -11.81
C ILE A 79 14.88 -2.44 -11.32
N THR A 80 13.75 -2.26 -12.01
CA THR A 80 12.66 -1.41 -11.52
C THR A 80 11.65 -2.22 -10.71
N ARG A 81 10.86 -1.53 -9.88
CA ARG A 81 9.71 -2.11 -9.19
C ARG A 81 8.45 -1.38 -9.66
N GLU A 82 7.49 -2.14 -10.14
CA GLU A 82 6.22 -1.65 -10.65
C GLU A 82 5.06 -2.22 -9.84
N SER A 83 3.99 -1.46 -9.68
CA SER A 83 2.81 -1.86 -8.91
C SER A 83 1.63 -1.02 -9.38
N PHE A 84 0.45 -1.62 -9.49
CA PHE A 84 -0.78 -0.88 -9.77
C PHE A 84 -1.54 -0.62 -8.48
N ALA A 85 -1.87 0.65 -8.23
CA ALA A 85 -2.65 1.08 -7.07
C ALA A 85 -3.82 1.95 -7.53
N VAL A 86 -4.98 1.71 -6.96
CA VAL A 86 -6.21 2.48 -7.18
C VAL A 86 -6.57 3.13 -5.87
N PHE A 87 -6.69 4.46 -5.89
CA PHE A 87 -7.11 5.26 -4.75
C PHE A 87 -8.62 5.47 -4.85
N LEU A 88 -9.36 4.84 -3.95
CA LEU A 88 -10.79 5.06 -3.81
C LEU A 88 -10.98 6.22 -2.83
N GLU A 89 -11.77 7.20 -3.25
CA GLU A 89 -12.07 8.42 -2.52
C GLU A 89 -13.59 8.60 -2.45
N PRO A 90 -14.11 9.28 -1.41
CA PRO A 90 -15.51 9.67 -1.38
C PRO A 90 -15.80 10.72 -2.45
N GLU A 91 -17.08 10.96 -2.71
CA GLU A 91 -17.53 12.08 -3.53
C GLU A 91 -17.05 13.41 -2.94
N PHE A 92 -16.47 14.26 -3.78
CA PHE A 92 -15.79 15.49 -3.36
C PHE A 92 -16.72 16.52 -2.69
N HIS A 93 -18.04 16.41 -2.93
CA HIS A 93 -19.05 17.33 -2.43
C HIS A 93 -19.80 16.78 -1.21
N GLU A 94 -19.57 15.53 -0.84
CA GLU A 94 -20.21 14.92 0.32
C GLU A 94 -19.47 15.33 1.60
N PRO A 95 -20.18 15.83 2.63
CA PRO A 95 -19.55 16.17 3.89
C PRO A 95 -19.03 14.91 4.58
N LEU A 96 -17.86 15.01 5.21
CA LEU A 96 -17.28 13.91 5.97
C LEU A 96 -18.09 13.69 7.27
N ALA A 97 -18.93 12.66 7.28
CA ALA A 97 -19.68 12.28 8.48
C ALA A 97 -18.76 11.71 9.57
N ILE A 98 -18.88 12.24 10.79
CA ILE A 98 -18.16 11.77 11.98
C ILE A 98 -19.17 11.06 12.89
N PRO A 99 -18.89 9.83 13.38
CA PRO A 99 -19.78 9.13 14.30
C PRO A 99 -20.03 9.92 15.60
N SER A 100 -21.26 9.90 16.09
CA SER A 100 -21.63 10.49 17.38
C SER A 100 -21.11 9.64 18.56
N GLY A 101 -20.63 10.30 19.61
CA GLY A 101 -20.35 9.67 20.90
C GLY A 101 -19.01 8.93 21.02
N LYS A 102 -17.90 9.60 20.70
CA LYS A 102 -16.55 9.18 21.10
C LYS A 102 -15.86 10.25 21.93
#